data_AF-A0A914FXX9-F1
#
_entry.id   AF-A0A914FXX9-F1
#
_cell.length_a   1.000
_cell.length_b   1.000
_cell.length_c   1.000
_cell.angle_alpha   90.00
_cell.angle_beta   90.00
_cell.angle_gamma   90.00
#
_symmetry.space_group_name_H-M   'P 1'
#
loop_
_entity.id
_entity.type
_entity.pdbx_description
1 polymer ?
#
loop_
_entity_poly.entity_id
_entity_poly.type
_entity_poly.pdbx_seq_one_letter_code
_entity_poly.pdbx_strand_id
1 'polypeptide(L)'
;MIETILFYILIPIGFYWIITWFLEKKQIESLNKKIVLITGCDSGFGRDLVFKCSDVGMPVLAACLTDSGVESLKKEAKGPGAVTPFKMDVRSDKSIEAAKLIVEEVAKKYGGNFFRK
;
A
#
# COMPACT_ATOMS: atom_id res chain seq x y z
N MET A 1 38.88 33.18 -6.44
CA MET A 1 38.41 32.52 -7.69
C MET A 1 37.98 31.08 -7.39
N ILE A 2 38.85 30.22 -6.86
CA ILE A 2 38.52 28.82 -6.53
C ILE A 2 37.40 28.72 -5.47
N GLU A 3 37.49 29.48 -4.37
CA GLU A 3 36.45 29.46 -3.33
C GLU A 3 35.07 29.88 -3.87
N THR A 4 35.04 30.90 -4.71
CA THR A 4 33.81 31.35 -5.38
C THR A 4 33.23 30.23 -6.25
N ILE A 5 34.06 29.55 -7.05
CA ILE A 5 33.65 28.41 -7.90
C ILE A 5 33.11 27.26 -7.04
N LEU A 6 33.75 26.97 -5.90
CA LEU A 6 33.30 25.93 -4.97
C LEU A 6 31.91 26.24 -4.39
N PHE A 7 31.64 27.48 -3.98
CA PHE A 7 30.30 27.87 -3.51
C PHE A 7 29.24 27.70 -4.60
N TYR A 8 29.54 28.11 -5.85
CA TYR A 8 28.61 27.95 -6.97
C TYR A 8 28.31 26.50 -7.34
N ILE A 9 29.16 25.53 -6.98
CA ILE A 9 28.93 24.10 -7.20
C ILE A 9 28.25 23.45 -5.99
N LEU A 10 28.71 23.75 -4.77
CA LEU A 10 28.21 23.12 -3.55
C LEU A 10 26.78 23.54 -3.20
N ILE A 11 26.40 24.80 -3.46
CA ILE A 11 25.06 25.30 -3.17
C ILE A 11 23.99 24.55 -3.99
N PRO A 12 24.10 24.41 -5.33
CA PRO A 12 23.15 23.61 -6.12
C PRO A 12 23.09 22.15 -5.71
N ILE A 13 24.22 21.53 -5.35
CA ILE A 13 24.26 20.15 -4.86
C ILE A 13 23.47 20.05 -3.56
N GLY A 14 23.75 20.90 -2.58
CA GLY A 14 22.99 20.95 -1.33
C GLY A 14 21.50 21.19 -1.55
N PHE A 15 21.15 22.11 -2.45
CA PHE A 15 19.77 22.41 -2.79
C PHE A 15 19.07 21.22 -3.47
N TYR A 16 19.76 20.49 -4.35
CA TYR A 16 19.27 19.26 -4.96
C TYR A 16 18.95 18.21 -3.89
N TRP A 17 19.88 17.94 -2.96
CA TRP A 17 19.65 16.99 -1.86
C TRP A 17 18.48 17.39 -0.94
N ILE A 18 18.33 18.69 -0.66
CA ILE A 18 17.22 19.21 0.15
C ILE A 18 15.89 19.03 -0.60
N ILE A 19 15.85 19.37 -1.89
CA ILE A 19 14.65 19.21 -2.72
C ILE A 19 14.23 17.74 -2.80
N THR A 20 15.17 16.83 -3.11
CA THR A 20 14.86 15.41 -3.22
C THR A 20 14.33 14.88 -1.89
N TRP A 21 14.96 15.23 -0.77
CA TRP A 21 14.49 14.86 0.56
C TRP A 21 13.06 15.35 0.86
N PHE A 22 12.74 16.61 0.51
CA PHE A 22 11.40 17.15 0.72
C PHE A 22 10.36 16.49 -0.19
N LEU A 23 10.69 16.21 -1.44
CA LEU A 23 9.79 15.55 -2.39
C LEU A 23 9.54 14.09 -2.03
N GLU A 24 10.58 13.35 -1.61
CA GLU A 24 10.49 11.96 -1.16
C GLU A 24 9.66 11.81 0.11
N LYS A 25 9.66 12.83 0.98
CA LYS A 25 8.88 12.83 2.23
C LYS A 25 7.43 13.28 2.08
N LYS A 26 6.98 13.68 0.90
CA LYS A 26 5.55 13.96 0.68
C LYS A 26 4.75 12.67 0.80
N GLN A 27 4.19 12.45 1.99
CA GLN A 27 3.24 11.39 2.22
C GLN A 27 1.92 11.69 1.52
N ILE A 28 1.28 10.65 1.00
CA ILE A 28 -0.06 10.77 0.45
C ILE A 28 -0.99 11.21 1.60
N GLU A 29 -1.69 12.33 1.41
CA GLU A 29 -2.68 12.76 2.39
C GLU A 29 -3.86 11.77 2.45
N SER A 30 -4.47 11.65 3.64
CA SER A 30 -5.69 10.86 3.85
C SER A 30 -5.58 9.37 3.47
N LEU A 31 -4.46 8.71 3.79
CA LEU A 31 -4.27 7.27 3.59
C LEU A 31 -5.38 6.42 4.22
N ASN A 32 -5.95 6.87 5.33
CA ASN A 32 -7.09 6.23 5.99
C ASN A 32 -8.38 6.18 5.15
N LYS A 33 -8.47 6.98 4.08
CA LYS A 33 -9.60 6.98 3.14
C LYS A 33 -9.29 6.25 1.83
N LYS A 34 -8.06 5.77 1.64
CA LYS A 34 -7.64 5.06 0.43
C LYS A 34 -7.47 3.60 0.76
N ILE A 35 -8.26 2.72 0.15
CA ILE A 35 -8.11 1.28 0.34
C ILE A 35 -7.10 0.71 -0.66
N VAL A 36 -6.28 -0.25 -0.22
CA VAL A 36 -5.38 -1.01 -1.10
C VAL A 36 -5.79 -2.48 -1.15
N LEU A 37 -5.72 -3.09 -2.33
CA LEU A 37 -5.84 -4.53 -2.52
C LEU A 37 -4.44 -5.11 -2.75
N ILE A 38 -4.04 -6.09 -1.94
CA ILE A 38 -2.76 -6.79 -2.05
C ILE A 38 -3.03 -8.26 -2.34
N THR A 39 -2.50 -8.76 -3.46
CA THR A 39 -2.55 -10.18 -3.83
C THR A 39 -1.23 -10.87 -3.46
N GLY A 40 -1.25 -12.19 -3.30
CA GLY A 40 -0.04 -12.96 -2.98
C GLY A 40 0.55 -12.59 -1.60
N CYS A 41 -0.33 -12.42 -0.61
CA CYS A 41 0.04 -11.93 0.72
C CYS A 41 0.08 -13.02 1.81
N ASP A 42 0.08 -14.31 1.43
CA ASP A 42 0.24 -15.41 2.38
C ASP A 42 1.57 -15.30 3.15
N SER A 43 2.65 -14.86 2.48
CA SER A 43 4.00 -14.75 3.04
C SER A 43 4.87 -13.71 2.32
N GLY A 44 6.10 -13.53 2.83
CA GLY A 44 7.14 -12.71 2.22
C GLY A 44 6.73 -11.25 2.01
N PHE A 45 7.17 -10.67 0.89
CA PHE A 45 6.96 -9.25 0.60
C PHE A 45 5.49 -8.83 0.61
N GLY A 46 4.59 -9.63 0.03
CA GLY A 46 3.16 -9.30 0.02
C GLY A 46 2.58 -9.20 1.42
N ARG A 47 3.03 -10.08 2.34
CA ARG A 47 2.66 -10.04 3.75
C ARG A 47 3.22 -8.80 4.46
N ASP A 48 4.51 -8.51 4.26
CA ASP A 48 5.16 -7.34 4.86
C ASP A 48 4.49 -6.05 4.38
N LEU A 49 4.08 -6.00 3.11
CA LEU A 49 3.35 -4.87 2.54
C LEU A 49 1.98 -4.67 3.21
N VAL A 50 1.24 -5.75 3.51
CA VAL A 50 -0.03 -5.67 4.26
C VAL A 50 0.18 -4.94 5.58
N PHE A 51 1.17 -5.36 6.37
CA PHE A 51 1.44 -4.72 7.66
C PHE A 51 1.96 -3.30 7.49
N LYS A 52 2.87 -3.05 6.55
CA LYS A 52 3.39 -1.70 6.30
C LYS A 52 2.28 -0.72 5.93
N CYS A 53 1.32 -1.15 5.12
CA CYS A 53 0.15 -0.36 4.74
C CYS A 53 -0.80 -0.14 5.94
N SER A 54 -1.07 -1.20 6.71
CA SER A 54 -1.88 -1.10 7.93
C SER A 54 -1.26 -0.15 8.97
N ASP A 55 0.06 -0.20 9.16
CA ASP A 55 0.83 0.63 10.10
C ASP A 55 0.72 2.13 9.79
N VAL A 56 0.65 2.50 8.51
CA VAL A 56 0.42 3.89 8.08
C VAL A 56 -1.07 4.28 8.06
N GLY A 57 -1.94 3.43 8.58
CA GLY A 57 -3.38 3.69 8.74
C GLY A 57 -4.22 3.39 7.50
N MET A 58 -3.66 2.75 6.48
CA MET A 58 -4.37 2.44 5.24
C MET A 58 -5.23 1.16 5.41
N PRO A 59 -6.53 1.18 5.04
CA PRO A 59 -7.32 -0.03 4.94
C PRO A 59 -6.76 -0.98 3.88
N VAL A 60 -6.60 -2.26 4.22
CA VAL A 60 -6.00 -3.28 3.36
C VAL A 60 -6.98 -4.42 3.13
N LEU A 61 -7.21 -4.75 1.86
CA LEU A 61 -7.81 -5.99 1.41
C LEU A 61 -6.68 -6.96 1.05
N ALA A 62 -6.56 -8.04 1.82
CA ALA A 62 -5.47 -8.99 1.68
C ALA A 62 -5.99 -10.28 1.03
N ALA A 63 -5.67 -10.47 -0.26
CA ALA A 63 -6.08 -11.62 -1.04
C ALA A 63 -5.02 -12.73 -0.96
N CYS A 64 -5.30 -13.74 -0.14
CA CYS A 64 -4.44 -14.90 0.10
C CYS A 64 -4.85 -16.09 -0.77
N LEU A 65 -3.89 -16.90 -1.19
CA LEU A 65 -4.16 -18.16 -1.89
C LEU A 65 -4.72 -19.22 -0.93
N THR A 66 -4.27 -19.22 0.34
CA THR A 66 -4.55 -20.26 1.32
C THR A 66 -5.43 -19.78 2.47
N ASP A 67 -6.26 -20.67 3.02
CA ASP A 67 -7.06 -20.39 4.21
C ASP A 67 -6.18 -20.15 5.46
N SER A 68 -5.03 -20.81 5.55
CA SER A 68 -4.04 -20.55 6.61
C SER A 68 -3.43 -19.16 6.49
N GLY A 69 -3.17 -18.67 5.27
CA GLY A 69 -2.75 -17.29 5.00
C GLY A 69 -3.78 -16.29 5.52
N VAL A 70 -5.06 -16.51 5.21
CA VAL A 70 -6.18 -15.69 5.70
C VAL A 70 -6.22 -15.65 7.24
N GLU A 71 -6.22 -16.82 7.89
CA GLU A 71 -6.33 -16.91 9.34
C GLU A 71 -5.10 -16.37 10.08
N SER A 72 -3.89 -16.55 9.52
CA SER A 72 -2.68 -15.97 10.10
C SER A 72 -2.70 -14.44 10.03
N LEU A 73 -3.08 -13.86 8.90
CA LEU A 73 -3.18 -12.40 8.76
C LEU A 73 -4.22 -11.80 9.70
N LYS A 74 -5.38 -12.46 9.87
CA LYS A 74 -6.40 -12.00 10.83
C LYS A 74 -5.88 -11.91 12.26
N LYS A 75 -5.02 -12.86 12.67
CA LYS A 75 -4.45 -12.91 14.03
C LYS A 75 -3.33 -11.89 14.23
N GLU A 76 -2.54 -11.63 13.19
CA GLU A 76 -1.36 -10.76 13.27
C GLU A 76 -1.65 -9.30 12.97
N ALA A 77 -2.74 -8.99 12.25
CA ALA A 77 -3.15 -7.63 11.92
C ALA A 77 -3.51 -6.84 13.19
N LYS A 78 -2.60 -5.97 13.62
CA LYS A 78 -2.74 -5.11 14.82
C LYS A 78 -2.55 -3.62 14.54
N GLY A 79 -2.30 -3.24 13.29
CA GLY A 79 -2.08 -1.86 12.89
C GLY A 79 -3.36 -1.01 12.90
N PRO A 80 -3.22 0.33 12.84
CA PRO A 80 -4.35 1.26 12.84
C PRO A 80 -5.23 1.15 11.57
N GLY A 81 -4.68 0.68 10.46
CA GLY A 81 -5.43 0.41 9.23
C GLY A 81 -6.09 -0.97 9.27
N ALA A 82 -7.41 -1.03 9.04
CA ALA A 82 -8.14 -2.30 9.05
C ALA A 82 -7.64 -3.25 7.94
N VAL A 83 -7.24 -4.45 8.33
CA VAL A 83 -6.86 -5.52 7.39
C VAL A 83 -8.04 -6.50 7.26
N THR A 84 -8.47 -6.74 6.03
CA THR A 84 -9.55 -7.68 5.69
C THR A 84 -8.99 -8.80 4.80
N PRO A 85 -8.54 -9.92 5.38
CA PRO A 85 -8.01 -11.04 4.61
C PRO A 85 -9.15 -11.90 4.04
N PHE A 86 -9.01 -12.34 2.79
CA PHE A 86 -9.92 -13.26 2.13
C PHE A 86 -9.18 -14.15 1.13
N LYS A 87 -9.79 -15.28 0.77
CA LYS A 87 -9.20 -16.25 -0.15
C LYS A 87 -9.44 -15.84 -1.61
N MET A 88 -8.39 -15.89 -2.42
CA MET A 88 -8.44 -15.67 -3.86
C MET A 88 -7.30 -16.42 -4.57
N ASP A 89 -7.65 -17.20 -5.59
CA ASP A 89 -6.66 -17.75 -6.53
C ASP A 89 -6.63 -16.90 -7.80
N VAL A 90 -5.51 -16.21 -8.02
CA VAL A 90 -5.26 -15.39 -9.22
C VAL A 90 -5.21 -16.20 -10.52
N ARG A 91 -5.14 -17.53 -10.45
CA ARG A 91 -5.14 -18.42 -11.62
C ARG A 91 -6.55 -18.82 -12.05
N SER A 92 -7.58 -18.44 -11.28
CA SER A 92 -8.97 -18.84 -11.52
C SER A 92 -9.84 -17.61 -11.75
N ASP A 93 -10.34 -17.45 -12.97
CA ASP A 93 -11.25 -16.34 -13.32
C ASP A 93 -12.49 -16.32 -12.42
N LYS A 94 -13.07 -17.49 -12.11
CA LYS A 94 -14.20 -17.62 -11.17
C LYS A 94 -13.84 -17.09 -9.78
N SER A 95 -12.62 -17.38 -9.30
CA SER A 95 -12.16 -16.85 -8.01
C SER A 95 -11.94 -15.35 -8.06
N ILE A 96 -11.45 -14.83 -9.19
CA ILE A 96 -11.24 -13.39 -9.40
C ILE A 96 -12.58 -12.65 -9.46
N GLU A 97 -13.58 -13.19 -10.14
CA GLU A 97 -14.93 -12.62 -10.20
C GLU A 97 -15.56 -12.53 -8.81
N ALA A 98 -15.47 -13.58 -8.00
CA ALA A 98 -15.95 -13.57 -6.62
C ALA A 98 -15.20 -12.53 -5.76
N ALA A 99 -13.88 -12.46 -5.89
CA ALA A 99 -13.06 -11.47 -5.19
C ALA A 99 -13.38 -10.03 -5.59
N LYS A 100 -13.67 -9.79 -6.88
CA LYS A 100 -14.05 -8.48 -7.39
C LYS A 100 -15.30 -7.95 -6.69
N LEU A 101 -16.30 -8.79 -6.45
CA LEU A 101 -17.51 -8.39 -5.71
C LEU A 101 -17.19 -7.93 -4.28
N ILE A 102 -16.31 -8.66 -3.58
CA ILE A 102 -15.85 -8.30 -2.24
C ILE A 102 -15.13 -6.94 -2.27
N VAL A 103 -14.21 -6.75 -3.22
CA VAL A 103 -13.44 -5.51 -3.38
C VAL A 103 -14.36 -4.33 -3.66
N GLU A 104 -15.33 -4.49 -4.56
CA GLU A 104 -16.32 -3.45 -4.89
C GLU A 104 -17.20 -3.08 -3.69
N GLU A 105 -17.66 -4.06 -2.93
CA GLU A 105 -18.47 -3.83 -1.74
C GLU A 105 -17.71 -3.03 -0.69
N VAL A 106 -16.46 -3.43 -0.38
CA VAL A 106 -15.65 -2.74 0.62
C VAL A 106 -15.20 -1.37 0.12
N ALA A 107 -14.85 -1.23 -1.17
CA ALA A 107 -14.40 0.05 -1.74
C ALA A 107 -15.47 1.15 -1.64
N LYS A 108 -16.76 0.79 -1.75
CA LYS A 108 -17.87 1.75 -1.57
C LYS A 108 -17.83 2.43 -0.19
N LYS A 109 -17.43 1.72 0.87
CA LYS A 109 -17.29 2.28 2.22
C LYS A 109 -16.26 3.40 2.29
N TYR A 110 -15.24 3.34 1.44
CA TYR A 110 -14.15 4.32 1.40
C TYR A 110 -14.32 5.34 0.27
N GLY A 111 -15.49 5.40 -0.37
CA GLY A 111 -15.79 6.34 -1.45
C GLY A 111 -15.05 6.05 -2.76
N GLY A 112 -14.41 4.87 -2.88
CA GLY A 112 -13.66 4.46 -4.05
C GLY A 112 -14.55 3.82 -5.12
N ASN A 113 -14.44 4.30 -6.36
CA ASN A 113 -14.99 3.63 -7.54
C ASN A 113 -13.87 2.87 -8.28
N PHE A 114 -13.47 1.71 -7.77
CA PHE A 114 -12.26 0.99 -8.21
C PHE A 114 -12.23 0.57 -9.69
N PHE A 115 -13.38 0.21 -10.26
CA PHE A 115 -13.47 -0.35 -11.62
C PHE A 115 -14.35 0.48 -12.55
N ARG A 116 -14.50 1.78 -12.27
CA ARG A 116 -15.30 2.65 -13.12
C ARG A 116 -14.63 2.77 -14.50
N LYS A 117 -15.34 2.31 -15.54
CA LYS A 117 -15.05 2.65 -16.94
C LYS A 117 -15.39 4.10 -17.22
#